data_AF-A0A438FN86-F1
#
_entry.id   AF-A0A438FN86-F1
#
_cell.length_a   1.000
_cell.length_b   1.000
_cell.length_c   1.000
_cell.angle_alpha   90.00
_cell.angle_beta   90.00
_cell.angle_gamma   90.00
#
_symmetry.space_group_name_H-M   'P 1'
#
loop_
_entity.id
_entity.type
_entity.pdbx_description
1 polymer ?
#
loop_
_entity_poly.entity_id
_entity_poly.type
_entity_poly.pdbx_seq_one_letter_code
_entity_poly.pdbx_strand_id
1 'polypeptide(L)'
;MRISRDRATGTLMLSQAEYINKVLSRFMQNAKSMSTPLGAHVKLCKEQSPKTKKERDHIKKVPYASAIGSLMYVMVCMKPDIAQAVEVVSRSGEMKLEGFVDADLAGDVNNRNSTIGYVYTLGGTAMSWVS
;
A
#
# COMPACT_ATOMS: atom_id res chain seq x y z
N MET A 1 12.60 6.48 -7.17
CA MET A 1 12.93 5.05 -7.34
C MET A 1 14.27 5.02 -8.03
N ARG A 2 15.26 4.39 -7.41
CA ARG A 2 16.63 4.43 -7.89
C ARG A 2 17.08 3.01 -8.22
N ILE A 3 17.42 2.78 -9.48
CA ILE A 3 17.96 1.50 -9.95
C ILE A 3 19.44 1.73 -10.18
N SER A 4 20.29 0.92 -9.53
CA SER A 4 21.73 0.92 -9.76
C SER A 4 22.15 -0.45 -10.28
N ARG A 5 22.91 -0.46 -11.36
CA ARG A 5 23.42 -1.69 -11.97
C ARG A 5 24.93 -1.69 -11.88
N ASP A 6 25.47 -2.71 -11.24
CA ASP A 6 26.90 -3.01 -11.29
C ASP A 6 27.13 -4.07 -12.38
N ARG A 7 27.83 -3.69 -13.45
CA ARG A 7 28.12 -4.58 -14.57
C ARG A 7 29.30 -5.51 -14.29
N ALA A 8 30.20 -5.15 -13.37
CA ALA A 8 31.35 -5.97 -13.03
C ALA A 8 30.93 -7.20 -12.20
N THR A 9 29.99 -7.00 -11.27
CA THR A 9 29.43 -8.10 -10.47
C THR A 9 28.14 -8.70 -11.07
N GLY A 10 27.58 -8.08 -12.10
CA GLY A 10 26.30 -8.50 -12.68
C GLY A 10 25.08 -8.19 -11.80
N THR A 11 25.25 -7.36 -10.77
CA THR A 11 24.20 -7.07 -9.78
C THR A 11 23.29 -5.93 -10.23
N LEU A 12 21.97 -6.12 -10.07
CA LEU A 12 20.98 -5.05 -10.18
C LEU A 12 20.40 -4.78 -8.79
N MET A 13 20.51 -3.55 -8.30
CA MET A 13 19.93 -3.12 -7.04
C MET A 13 18.80 -2.12 -7.28
N LEU A 14 17.74 -2.27 -6.52
CA LEU A 14 16.60 -1.37 -6.50
C LEU A 14 16.48 -0.72 -5.12
N SER A 15 16.52 0.61 -5.09
CA SER A 15 16.22 1.40 -3.90
C SER A 15 14.93 2.19 -4.08
N GLN A 16 14.01 1.99 -3.14
CA GLN A 16 12.74 2.70 -3.05
C GLN A 16 12.68 3.62 -1.82
N ALA A 17 13.81 3.93 -1.19
CA ALA A 17 13.89 4.84 -0.03
C ALA A 17 13.25 6.21 -0.31
N GLU A 18 13.41 6.74 -1.53
CA GLU A 18 12.74 7.99 -1.96
C GLU A 18 11.22 7.89 -1.93
N TYR A 19 10.65 6.72 -2.28
CA TYR A 19 9.21 6.51 -2.22
C TYR A 19 8.73 6.56 -0.77
N ILE A 20 9.42 5.87 0.14
CA ILE A 20 9.10 5.90 1.57
C ILE A 20 9.17 7.33 2.10
N ASN A 21 10.22 8.09 1.79
CA ASN A 21 10.35 9.49 2.19
C ASN A 21 9.24 10.37 1.63
N LYS A 22 8.79 10.12 0.39
CA LYS A 22 7.64 10.81 -0.22
C LYS A 22 6.33 10.50 0.49
N VAL A 23 6.11 9.25 0.89
CA VAL A 23 4.92 8.85 1.66
C VAL A 23 4.93 9.51 3.04
N LEU A 24 6.07 9.46 3.74
CA LEU A 24 6.24 10.08 5.05
C LEU A 24 6.02 11.59 5.01
N SER A 25 6.66 12.29 4.06
CA SER A 25 6.50 13.73 3.89
C SER A 25 5.09 14.15 3.44
N ARG A 26 4.31 13.25 2.80
CA ARG A 26 2.95 13.57 2.34
C ARG A 26 1.89 13.32 3.40
N PHE A 27 2.01 12.23 4.16
CA PHE A 27 0.94 11.77 5.06
C PHE A 27 1.34 11.70 6.54
N MET A 28 2.63 11.75 6.86
CA MET A 28 3.17 11.41 8.18
C MET A 28 4.30 12.36 8.64
N GLN A 29 4.26 13.65 8.27
CA GLN A 29 5.34 14.60 8.58
C GLN A 29 5.68 14.70 10.08
N ASN A 30 4.70 14.48 10.95
CA ASN A 30 4.86 14.58 12.41
C ASN A 30 4.73 13.22 13.11
N ALA A 31 4.85 12.11 12.38
CA ALA A 31 4.73 10.78 12.97
C ALA A 31 5.94 10.45 13.83
N LYS A 32 5.70 9.87 15.01
CA LYS A 32 6.76 9.39 15.91
C LYS A 32 7.36 8.10 15.36
N SER A 33 8.69 8.04 15.26
CA SER A 33 9.40 6.80 14.93
C SER A 33 9.22 5.79 16.07
N MET A 34 8.79 4.56 15.73
CA MET A 34 8.64 3.45 16.66
C MET A 34 9.24 2.19 16.05
N SER A 35 9.90 1.37 16.86
CA SER A 35 10.48 0.09 16.43
C SER A 35 9.40 -0.94 16.09
N THR A 36 8.28 -0.89 16.79
CA THR A 36 7.13 -1.76 16.58
C THR A 36 5.96 -0.90 16.11
N PRO A 37 5.57 -1.00 14.82
CA PRO A 37 4.56 -0.13 14.22
C PRO A 37 3.20 -0.19 14.92
N LEU A 38 2.84 -1.36 15.47
CA LEU A 38 1.64 -1.55 16.28
C LEU A 38 1.89 -2.66 17.32
N GLY A 39 1.59 -2.40 18.59
CA GLY A 39 1.71 -3.42 19.64
C GLY A 39 0.66 -4.53 19.48
N ALA A 40 1.01 -5.78 19.79
CA ALA A 40 0.17 -6.97 19.58
C ALA A 40 -1.22 -6.90 20.22
N HIS A 41 -1.40 -6.09 21.26
CA HIS A 41 -2.67 -5.95 22.00
C HIS A 41 -3.42 -4.66 21.71
N VAL A 42 -2.96 -3.84 20.76
CA VAL A 42 -3.64 -2.59 20.41
C VAL A 42 -4.89 -2.89 19.61
N LYS A 43 -6.06 -2.68 20.23
CA LYS A 43 -7.35 -2.69 19.55
C LYS A 43 -7.77 -1.26 19.28
N LEU A 44 -8.08 -0.95 18.02
CA LEU A 44 -8.70 0.33 17.68
C LEU A 44 -10.14 0.35 18.20
N CYS A 45 -10.52 1.44 18.84
CA CYS A 45 -11.85 1.60 19.41
C CYS A 45 -12.51 2.90 18.91
N LYS A 46 -13.84 2.97 18.95
CA LYS A 46 -14.59 4.11 18.39
C LYS A 46 -14.24 5.42 19.10
N GLU A 47 -13.76 5.34 20.33
CA GLU A 47 -13.33 6.47 21.15
C GLU A 47 -12.07 7.15 20.59
N GLN A 48 -11.30 6.48 19.73
CA GLN A 48 -10.17 7.05 18.98
C GLN A 48 -10.62 7.74 17.68
N SER A 49 -11.91 7.71 17.37
CA SER A 49 -12.48 8.46 16.25
C SER A 49 -12.42 9.97 16.54
N PRO A 50 -12.36 10.80 15.49
CA PRO A 50 -12.30 12.25 15.64
C PRO A 50 -13.54 12.77 16.36
N LYS A 51 -13.38 13.37 17.53
CA LYS A 51 -14.51 13.84 18.35
C LYS A 51 -14.94 15.23 17.92
N THR A 52 -13.96 16.09 17.63
CA THR A 52 -14.20 17.50 17.31
C THR A 52 -14.44 17.72 15.82
N LYS A 53 -15.19 18.78 15.48
CA LYS A 53 -15.41 19.20 14.09
C LYS A 53 -14.09 19.57 13.39
N LYS A 54 -13.16 20.19 14.12
CA LYS A 54 -11.82 20.57 13.63
C LYS A 54 -10.98 19.35 13.23
N GLU A 55 -10.98 18.28 14.03
CA GLU A 55 -10.28 17.04 13.69
C GLU A 55 -10.91 16.34 12.48
N ARG A 56 -12.25 16.30 12.40
CA ARG A 56 -12.96 15.76 11.24
C ARG A 56 -12.62 16.52 9.96
N ASP A 57 -12.64 17.85 10.01
CA ASP A 57 -12.31 18.69 8.87
C ASP A 57 -10.83 18.61 8.48
N HIS A 58 -9.93 18.33 9.44
CA HIS A 58 -8.53 18.04 9.16
C HIS A 58 -8.35 16.67 8.49
N ILE A 59 -9.00 15.62 9.00
CA ILE A 59 -8.90 14.27 8.45
C ILE A 59 -9.52 14.17 7.06
N LYS A 60 -10.61 14.90 6.79
CA LYS A 60 -11.18 15.02 5.44
C LYS A 60 -10.19 15.57 4.40
N LYS A 61 -9.19 16.37 4.82
CA LYS A 61 -8.15 16.90 3.92
C LYS A 61 -7.09 15.86 3.59
N VAL A 62 -6.93 14.84 4.43
CA VAL A 62 -5.98 13.75 4.18
C VAL A 62 -6.71 12.66 3.40
N PRO A 63 -6.29 12.34 2.16
CA PRO A 63 -6.91 11.26 1.41
C PRO A 63 -6.51 9.92 2.03
N TYR A 64 -7.30 9.47 3.01
CA TYR A 64 -7.04 8.29 3.84
C TYR A 64 -6.80 7.02 3.01
N ALA A 65 -7.63 6.80 1.98
CA ALA A 65 -7.46 5.69 1.04
C ALA A 65 -6.10 5.73 0.33
N SER A 66 -5.65 6.92 -0.12
CA SER A 66 -4.34 7.07 -0.76
C SER A 66 -3.18 6.87 0.21
N ALA A 67 -3.33 7.30 1.47
CA ALA A 67 -2.33 7.08 2.51
C ALA A 67 -2.15 5.58 2.79
N ILE A 68 -3.26 4.85 2.93
CA ILE A 68 -3.25 3.40 3.16
C ILE A 68 -2.75 2.63 1.93
N GLY A 69 -3.18 3.02 0.72
CA GLY A 69 -2.65 2.51 -0.53
C GLY A 69 -1.12 2.61 -0.61
N SER A 70 -0.60 3.76 -0.23
CA SER A 70 0.85 4.00 -0.22
C SER A 70 1.57 3.12 0.82
N LEU A 71 0.98 2.93 2.01
CA LEU A 71 1.54 2.07 3.05
C LEU A 71 1.46 0.58 2.68
N MET A 72 0.39 0.15 2.03
CA MET A 72 0.26 -1.22 1.54
C MET A 72 1.31 -1.55 0.48
N TYR A 73 1.63 -0.60 -0.41
CA TYR A 73 2.74 -0.79 -1.34
C TYR A 73 4.09 -0.96 -0.61
N VAL A 74 4.36 -0.14 0.41
CA VAL A 74 5.57 -0.28 1.26
C VAL A 74 5.59 -1.63 1.97
N MET A 75 4.44 -2.08 2.49
CA MET A 75 4.27 -3.36 3.17
C MET A 75 4.62 -4.54 2.26
N VAL A 76 4.03 -4.58 1.06
CA VAL A 76 4.17 -5.70 0.11
C VAL A 76 5.60 -5.79 -0.44
N CYS A 77 6.21 -4.66 -0.79
CA CYS A 77 7.47 -4.66 -1.52
C CYS A 77 8.72 -4.58 -0.65
N MET A 78 8.63 -4.05 0.58
CA MET A 78 9.85 -3.63 1.31
C MET A 78 9.83 -3.87 2.82
N LYS A 79 8.68 -3.70 3.48
CA LYS A 79 8.57 -3.72 4.94
C LYS A 79 7.39 -4.58 5.39
N PRO A 80 7.50 -5.91 5.35
CA PRO A 80 6.43 -6.77 5.88
C PRO A 80 6.20 -6.57 7.39
N ASP A 81 7.14 -5.97 8.11
CA ASP A 81 7.03 -5.62 9.54
C ASP A 81 5.91 -4.61 9.85
N ILE A 82 5.47 -3.81 8.86
CA ILE A 82 4.34 -2.88 9.04
C ILE A 82 2.97 -3.53 8.73
N ALA A 83 2.93 -4.80 8.29
CA ALA A 83 1.73 -5.40 7.75
C ALA A 83 0.54 -5.42 8.72
N GLN A 84 0.81 -5.84 9.96
CA GLN A 84 -0.21 -5.88 11.01
C GLN A 84 -0.79 -4.48 11.30
N ALA A 85 0.06 -3.45 11.29
CA ALA A 85 -0.38 -2.08 11.53
C ALA A 85 -1.28 -1.58 10.40
N VAL A 86 -0.88 -1.83 9.16
CA VAL A 86 -1.65 -1.43 7.97
C VAL A 86 -2.99 -2.17 7.89
N GLU A 87 -3.03 -3.46 8.25
CA GLU A 87 -4.27 -4.24 8.29
C GLU A 87 -5.25 -3.72 9.36
N VAL A 88 -4.78 -3.37 10.54
CA VAL A 88 -5.63 -2.83 11.61
C VAL A 88 -6.21 -1.48 11.22
N VAL A 89 -5.40 -0.61 10.60
CA VAL A 89 -5.80 0.72 10.14
C VAL A 89 -6.70 0.66 8.88
N SER A 90 -6.55 -0.38 8.04
CA SER A 90 -7.40 -0.54 6.88
C SER A 90 -8.84 -0.90 7.27
N ARG A 91 -9.02 -1.71 8.32
CA ARG A 91 -10.36 -2.09 8.81
C ARG A 91 -11.14 -0.94 9.46
N SER A 92 -10.47 0.11 9.93
CA SER A 92 -11.15 1.24 10.57
C SER A 92 -11.72 2.26 9.58
N GLY A 93 -11.35 2.18 8.30
CA GLY A 93 -11.96 3.00 7.24
C GLY A 93 -13.00 2.20 6.45
N GLU A 94 -14.03 2.88 5.95
CA GLU A 94 -14.90 2.33 4.90
C GLU A 94 -14.11 2.23 3.59
N MET A 95 -13.29 1.20 3.46
CA MET A 95 -12.55 0.91 2.23
C MET A 95 -13.15 -0.31 1.53
N LYS A 96 -13.55 -0.10 0.29
CA LYS A 96 -14.09 -1.14 -0.58
C LYS A 96 -12.95 -1.88 -1.25
N LEU A 97 -12.91 -3.20 -1.12
CA LEU A 97 -12.04 -4.09 -1.89
C LEU A 97 -12.76 -4.45 -3.19
N GLU A 98 -12.15 -4.16 -4.33
CA GLU A 98 -12.68 -4.50 -5.66
C GLU A 98 -11.63 -5.29 -6.43
N GLY A 99 -12.01 -6.43 -6.99
CA GLY A 99 -11.16 -7.27 -7.81
C GLY A 99 -11.68 -7.32 -9.24
N PHE A 100 -10.80 -7.12 -10.20
CA PHE A 100 -11.07 -7.33 -11.62
C PHE A 100 -10.19 -8.48 -12.09
N VAL A 101 -10.78 -9.41 -12.83
CA VAL A 101 -10.08 -10.56 -13.42
C VAL A 101 -10.46 -10.60 -14.88
N ASP A 102 -9.45 -10.68 -15.74
CA ASP A 102 -9.61 -10.87 -17.16
C ASP A 102 -8.90 -12.16 -17.58
N ALA A 103 -9.41 -12.80 -18.62
CA ALA A 103 -8.81 -14.01 -19.16
C ALA A 103 -8.94 -13.95 -20.69
N ASP A 104 -7.81 -13.86 -21.38
CA ASP A 104 -7.77 -13.89 -22.82
C ASP A 104 -7.26 -15.24 -23.34
N LEU A 105 -8.01 -15.80 -24.28
CA LEU A 105 -7.69 -17.07 -24.95
C LEU A 105 -7.20 -16.84 -26.39
N ALA A 106 -7.16 -15.60 -26.87
CA ALA A 106 -7.16 -15.29 -28.30
C ALA A 106 -5.87 -14.66 -28.85
N GLY A 107 -4.83 -14.45 -28.03
CA GLY A 107 -3.63 -13.70 -28.42
C GLY A 107 -2.47 -14.50 -29.03
N ASP A 108 -2.39 -15.82 -28.82
CA ASP A 108 -1.21 -16.61 -29.20
C ASP A 108 -1.52 -17.68 -30.27
N VAL A 109 -1.15 -17.37 -31.52
CA VAL A 109 -1.30 -18.26 -32.69
C VAL A 109 -0.45 -19.54 -32.58
N ASN A 110 0.61 -19.52 -31.77
CA ASN A 110 1.58 -20.62 -31.71
C ASN A 110 1.41 -21.51 -30.47
N ASN A 111 1.04 -20.95 -29.30
CA ASN A 111 1.06 -21.70 -28.04
C ASN A 111 -0.31 -21.86 -27.35
N ARG A 112 -1.37 -21.12 -27.75
CA ARG A 112 -2.73 -21.17 -27.16
C ARG A 112 -2.77 -21.15 -25.62
N ASN A 113 -1.77 -20.58 -24.96
CA ASN A 113 -1.78 -20.49 -23.51
C ASN A 113 -2.74 -19.38 -23.10
N SER A 114 -3.68 -19.69 -22.20
CA SER A 114 -4.53 -18.68 -21.58
C SER A 114 -3.67 -17.72 -20.77
N THR A 115 -3.76 -16.42 -21.06
CA THR A 115 -3.26 -15.39 -20.16
C THR A 115 -4.39 -15.02 -19.22
N ILE A 116 -4.12 -15.06 -17.92
CA ILE A 116 -5.05 -14.60 -16.89
C ILE A 116 -4.45 -13.37 -16.23
N GLY A 117 -5.18 -12.26 -16.30
CA GLY A 117 -4.83 -11.02 -15.62
C GLY A 117 -5.72 -10.80 -14.42
N TYR A 118 -5.19 -10.25 -13.34
CA TYR A 118 -6.03 -9.76 -12.25
C TYR A 118 -5.50 -8.45 -11.71
N VAL A 119 -6.40 -7.64 -11.17
CA VAL A 119 -6.07 -6.47 -10.36
C VAL A 119 -7.02 -6.37 -9.18
N TYR A 120 -6.46 -6.35 -7.98
CA TYR A 120 -7.17 -6.04 -6.74
C TYR A 120 -6.91 -4.60 -6.36
N THR A 121 -7.96 -3.84 -6.07
CA THR A 121 -7.90 -2.47 -5.60
C THR A 121 -8.59 -2.35 -4.24
N LEU A 122 -8.05 -1.50 -3.36
CA LEU A 122 -8.69 -1.15 -2.09
C LEU A 122 -8.85 0.37 -2.04
N GLY A 123 -10.09 0.84 -1.89
CA GLY A 123 -10.40 2.27 -1.90
C GLY A 123 -9.94 2.98 -3.18
N GLY A 124 -10.01 2.29 -4.33
CA GLY A 124 -9.57 2.80 -5.63
C GLY A 124 -8.06 2.78 -5.89
N THR A 125 -7.25 2.23 -4.98
CA THR A 125 -5.79 2.05 -5.18
C THR A 125 -5.45 0.60 -5.47
N ALA A 126 -4.72 0.31 -6.56
CA ALA A 126 -4.26 -1.04 -6.88
C ALA A 126 -3.28 -1.58 -5.83
N MET A 127 -3.56 -2.79 -5.33
CA MET A 127 -2.83 -3.47 -4.25
C MET A 127 -2.05 -4.68 -4.74
N SER A 128 -2.62 -5.42 -5.69
CA SER A 128 -1.98 -6.57 -6.30
C SER A 128 -2.46 -6.68 -7.73
N TRP A 129 -1.55 -6.96 -8.66
CA TRP A 129 -1.91 -7.20 -10.03
C TRP A 129 -0.96 -8.22 -10.67
N VAL A 130 -1.50 -8.93 -11.65
CA VAL A 130 -0.77 -9.81 -12.57
C VAL A 130 -1.29 -9.51 -13.97
N SER A 131 -0.36 -9.46 -14.91
CA SER A 131 -0.59 -9.27 -16.34
C SER A 131 0.13 -10.36 -17.12
#